data_AF-A0A5S6Q7J2-F1
#
_entry.id   AF-A0A5S6Q7J2-F1
#
_cell.length_a   1.000
_cell.length_b   1.000
_cell.length_c   1.000
_cell.angle_alpha   90.00
_cell.angle_beta   90.00
_cell.angle_gamma   90.00
#
_symmetry.space_group_name_H-M   'P 1'
#
loop_
_entity.id
_entity.type
_entity.pdbx_description
1 polymer ?
#
loop_
_entity_poly.entity_id
_entity_poly.type
_entity_poly.pdbx_seq_one_letter_code
_entity_poly.pdbx_strand_id
1 'polypeptide(L)'
;MERLPFAELCAEFVYDELAAVQFMKDKGVIHQHRTCARCRRSMVLRYRKDRDDVRWRCCGKQCRKEVSVKTGTWLQGSNGSANALLYVSYTRAQKGPVQCVSMIKRFLNWT
;
A
#
# COMPACT_ATOMS: atom_id res chain seq x y z
N MET A 1 18.82 -6.00 -9.69
CA MET A 1 17.67 -5.73 -8.82
C MET A 1 17.61 -6.87 -7.80
N GLU A 2 18.18 -6.66 -6.61
CA GLU A 2 18.20 -7.68 -5.57
C GLU A 2 16.77 -8.05 -5.16
N ARG A 3 16.52 -9.36 -5.11
CA ARG A 3 15.25 -9.94 -4.69
C ARG A 3 15.33 -10.09 -3.18
N LEU A 4 14.63 -9.25 -2.43
CA LEU A 4 14.47 -9.48 -1.00
C LEU A 4 13.67 -10.77 -0.80
N PRO A 5 14.14 -11.70 0.07
CA PRO A 5 13.38 -12.87 0.47
C PRO A 5 12.00 -12.47 0.99
N PHE A 6 10.98 -13.26 0.64
CA PHE A 6 9.59 -13.06 1.07
C PHE A 6 9.44 -12.88 2.59
N ALA A 7 10.27 -13.58 3.37
CA ALA A 7 10.25 -13.50 4.83
C ALA A 7 10.69 -12.13 5.36
N GLU A 8 11.69 -11.49 4.75
CA GLU A 8 12.12 -10.14 5.12
C GLU A 8 11.06 -9.11 4.73
N LEU A 9 10.46 -9.23 3.55
CA LEU A 9 9.35 -8.37 3.13
C LEU A 9 8.14 -8.50 4.07
N CYS A 10 7.81 -9.70 4.52
CA CYS A 10 6.73 -9.89 5.49
C CYS A 10 7.11 -9.34 6.88
N ALA A 11 8.33 -9.54 7.35
CA ALA A 11 8.76 -9.02 8.65
C ALA A 11 8.80 -7.48 8.69
N GLU A 12 9.21 -6.85 7.59
CA GLU A 12 9.41 -5.40 7.50
C GLU A 12 8.11 -4.65 7.18
N PHE A 13 7.25 -5.19 6.31
CA PHE A 13 6.05 -4.50 5.81
C PHE A 13 4.74 -4.94 6.45
N VAL A 14 4.69 -6.02 7.24
CA VAL A 14 3.44 -6.40 7.93
C VAL A 14 3.08 -5.40 9.02
N TYR A 15 4.08 -4.80 9.69
CA TYR A 15 3.87 -3.90 10.83
C TYR A 15 4.03 -2.41 10.51
N ASP A 16 4.65 -2.04 9.38
CA ASP A 16 4.81 -0.64 8.97
C ASP A 16 4.13 -0.36 7.62
N GLU A 17 2.90 0.14 7.67
CA GLU A 17 2.15 0.50 6.47
C GLU A 17 2.80 1.65 5.69
N LEU A 18 3.49 2.57 6.37
CA LEU A 18 4.19 3.66 5.70
C LEU A 18 5.36 3.15 4.88
N ALA A 19 6.15 2.23 5.44
CA ALA A 19 7.23 1.57 4.73
C ALA A 19 6.70 0.80 3.50
N ALA A 20 5.58 0.07 3.66
CA ALA A 20 5.02 -0.70 2.55
C ALA A 20 4.50 0.20 1.42
N VAL A 21 3.82 1.29 1.77
CA VAL A 21 3.36 2.27 0.79
C VAL A 21 4.51 2.97 0.11
N GLN A 22 5.59 3.27 0.84
CA GLN A 22 6.80 3.85 0.27
C GLN A 22 7.45 2.88 -0.73
N PHE A 23 7.57 1.60 -0.38
CA PHE A 23 8.06 0.57 -1.30
C PHE A 23 7.18 0.47 -2.56
N MET A 24 5.86 0.41 -2.39
CA MET A 24 4.91 0.37 -3.52
C MET A 24 4.99 1.62 -4.41
N LYS A 25 5.20 2.79 -3.81
CA LYS A 25 5.44 4.04 -4.54
C LYS A 25 6.70 3.90 -5.38
N ASP A 26 7.80 3.47 -4.79
CA ASP A 26 9.10 3.41 -5.47
C ASP A 26 9.13 2.34 -6.58
N LYS A 27 8.38 1.23 -6.40
CA LYS A 27 8.16 0.20 -7.43
C LYS A 27 7.10 0.58 -8.49
N GLY A 28 6.40 1.69 -8.34
CA GLY A 28 5.36 2.13 -9.29
C GLY A 28 4.07 1.31 -9.23
N VAL A 29 3.86 0.52 -8.17
CA VAL A 29 2.60 -0.20 -7.93
C VAL A 29 1.46 0.78 -7.64
N ILE A 30 1.80 1.86 -6.93
CA ILE A 30 0.96 3.06 -6.79
C ILE A 30 1.64 4.26 -7.47
N HIS A 31 0.94 5.38 -7.55
CA HIS A 31 1.49 6.61 -8.13
C HIS A 31 2.83 7.02 -7.48
N GLN A 32 3.91 7.09 -8.25
CA GLN A 32 5.19 7.65 -7.79
C GLN A 32 5.06 9.13 -7.43
N HIS A 33 4.32 9.88 -8.24
CA HIS A 33 4.00 11.28 -8.03
C HIS A 33 2.50 11.48 -8.21
N ARG A 34 1.91 12.33 -7.38
CA ARG A 34 0.48 12.63 -7.46
C ARG A 34 0.21 14.12 -7.33
N THR A 35 -0.62 14.64 -8.22
CA THR A 35 -1.15 16.01 -8.17
C THR A 35 -2.60 16.02 -7.72
N CYS A 36 -2.98 17.01 -6.92
CA CYS A 36 -4.34 17.20 -6.47
C CYS A 36 -5.24 17.60 -7.66
N ALA A 37 -6.36 16.90 -7.85
CA ALA A 37 -7.32 17.23 -8.89
C ALA A 37 -7.95 18.63 -8.71
N ARG A 38 -8.10 19.11 -7.46
CA ARG A 38 -8.77 20.40 -7.17
C ARG A 38 -7.87 21.61 -7.40
N CYS A 39 -6.62 21.57 -6.94
CA CYS A 39 -5.73 22.74 -6.93
C CYS A 39 -4.40 22.51 -7.66
N ARG A 40 -4.23 21.37 -8.32
CA ARG A 40 -3.06 20.97 -9.14
C ARG A 40 -1.71 20.90 -8.40
N ARG A 41 -1.67 21.22 -7.11
CA ARG A 41 -0.47 21.09 -6.26
C ARG A 41 -0.09 19.63 -6.03
N SER A 42 1.19 19.40 -5.73
CA SER A 42 1.69 18.09 -5.33
C SER A 42 1.01 17.57 -4.06
N MET A 43 0.96 16.25 -3.95
CA MET A 43 0.49 15.53 -2.78
C MET A 43 1.65 14.74 -2.19
N VAL A 44 1.63 14.56 -0.86
CA VAL A 44 2.60 13.77 -0.11
C VAL A 44 1.89 12.63 0.61
N LEU A 45 2.59 11.52 0.79
CA LEU A 45 2.12 10.42 1.64
C LEU A 45 2.19 10.85 3.10
N ARG A 46 1.12 10.60 3.84
CA ARG A 46 1.05 10.85 5.28
C ARG A 46 0.37 9.67 5.95
N TYR A 47 1.02 9.15 6.98
CA TYR A 47 0.42 8.20 7.92
C TYR A 47 -0.59 8.93 8.82
N ARG A 48 -1.74 8.30 9.03
CA ARG A 48 -2.86 8.81 9.81
C ARG A 48 -3.12 7.88 10.97
N LYS A 49 -2.60 8.26 12.14
CA LYS A 49 -2.76 7.51 13.39
C LYS A 49 -4.23 7.27 13.78
N ASP A 50 -5.15 8.17 13.40
CA ASP A 50 -6.58 8.04 13.68
C ASP A 50 -7.27 6.91 12.90
N ARG A 51 -6.67 6.44 11.80
CA ARG A 51 -7.25 5.43 10.92
C ARG A 51 -6.33 4.23 10.72
N ASP A 52 -5.13 4.31 11.29
CA ASP A 52 -4.03 3.40 11.03
C ASP A 52 -3.82 3.17 9.52
N ASP A 53 -3.90 4.27 8.75
CA ASP A 53 -3.81 4.23 7.29
C ASP A 53 -2.82 5.26 6.71
N VAL A 54 -2.25 4.97 5.55
CA VAL A 54 -1.45 5.93 4.78
C VAL A 54 -2.28 6.50 3.63
N ARG A 55 -2.28 7.84 3.50
CA ARG A 55 -3.05 8.55 2.47
C ARG A 55 -2.21 9.59 1.75
N TRP A 56 -2.59 9.86 0.51
CA TRP A 56 -2.12 11.04 -0.21
C TRP A 56 -2.81 12.28 0.35
N ARG A 57 -2.03 13.25 0.83
CA ARG A 57 -2.52 14.53 1.34
C ARG A 57 -1.99 15.68 0.49
N CYS A 58 -2.87 16.58 0.09
CA CYS A 58 -2.49 17.76 -0.68
C CYS A 58 -1.69 18.74 0.19
N CYS A 59 -0.59 19.26 -0.34
CA CYS A 59 0.26 20.26 0.34
C CYS A 59 -0.37 21.66 0.40
N GLY A 60 -1.47 21.90 -0.31
CA GLY A 60 -2.16 23.18 -0.27
C GLY A 60 -2.80 23.44 1.10
N LYS A 61 -2.35 24.48 1.81
CA LYS A 61 -2.82 24.85 3.16
C LYS A 61 -4.34 24.93 3.30
N GLN A 62 -5.02 25.47 2.29
CA GLN A 62 -6.49 25.56 2.26
C GLN A 62 -7.18 24.31 1.70
N CYS A 63 -6.49 23.53 0.85
CA CYS A 63 -7.10 22.37 0.22
C CYS A 63 -7.09 21.16 1.15
N ARG A 64 -5.90 20.77 1.65
CA ARG A 64 -5.64 19.61 2.53
C ARG A 64 -6.38 18.31 2.16
N LYS A 65 -6.84 18.18 0.90
CA LYS A 65 -7.65 17.06 0.45
C LYS A 65 -6.84 15.78 0.57
N GLU A 66 -7.49 14.75 1.07
CA GLU A 66 -6.92 13.43 1.23
C GLU A 66 -7.61 12.42 0.33
N VAL A 67 -6.83 11.48 -0.19
CA VAL A 67 -7.29 10.41 -1.07
C VAL A 67 -6.47 9.16 -0.79
N SER A 68 -7.08 7.99 -0.95
CA SER A 68 -6.39 6.72 -0.69
C SER A 68 -5.17 6.57 -1.60
N VAL A 69 -4.17 5.84 -1.12
CA VAL A 69 -3.01 5.39 -1.91
C VAL A 69 -3.41 4.57 -3.13
N LYS A 70 -4.57 3.92 -3.06
CA LYS A 70 -5.15 3.06 -4.10
C LYS A 70 -5.88 3.84 -5.20
N THR A 71 -6.34 5.06 -4.91
CA THR A 71 -7.16 5.83 -5.86
C THR A 71 -6.38 6.18 -7.12
N GLY A 72 -6.89 5.83 -8.29
CA GLY A 72 -6.25 6.03 -9.59
C GLY A 72 -5.30 4.88 -9.99
N THR A 73 -5.29 3.79 -9.24
CA THR A 73 -4.47 2.59 -9.51
C THR A 73 -5.38 1.38 -9.71
N TRP A 74 -4.83 0.29 -10.25
CA TRP A 74 -5.54 -0.99 -10.36
C TRP A 74 -5.91 -1.63 -9.02
N LEU A 75 -5.38 -1.11 -7.90
CA LEU A 75 -5.75 -1.50 -6.53
C LEU A 75 -7.01 -0.78 -6.02
N GLN A 76 -7.56 0.18 -6.78
CA GLN A 76 -8.77 0.91 -6.40
C GLN A 76 -9.96 -0.04 -6.19
N GLY A 77 -10.70 0.15 -5.09
CA GLY A 77 -11.88 -0.67 -4.77
C GLY A 77 -11.58 -1.96 -3.99
N SER A 78 -10.31 -2.31 -3.79
CA SER A 78 -9.95 -3.40 -2.88
C SER A 78 -10.13 -3.00 -1.42
N ASN A 79 -10.64 -3.92 -0.58
CA ASN A 79 -10.87 -3.68 0.85
C ASN A 79 -9.67 -3.97 1.77
N GLY A 80 -8.48 -4.23 1.20
CA GLY A 80 -7.25 -4.46 1.96
C GLY A 80 -6.47 -3.18 2.29
N SER A 81 -5.71 -3.22 3.39
CA SER A 81 -4.62 -2.26 3.66
C SER A 81 -3.55 -2.37 2.58
N ALA A 82 -2.69 -1.36 2.51
CA ALA A 82 -1.62 -1.35 1.51
C ALA A 82 -0.71 -2.60 1.66
N ASN A 83 -0.46 -3.02 2.91
CA ASN A 83 0.33 -4.22 3.26
C ASN A 83 -0.29 -5.49 2.69
N ALA A 84 -1.61 -5.65 2.84
CA ALA A 84 -2.33 -6.81 2.32
C ALA A 84 -2.25 -6.90 0.78
N LEU A 85 -2.22 -5.75 0.10
CA LEU A 85 -2.14 -5.70 -1.37
C LEU A 85 -0.72 -5.92 -1.88
N LEU A 86 0.30 -5.44 -1.16
CA LEU A 86 1.70 -5.80 -1.42
C LEU A 86 1.89 -7.33 -1.31
N TYR A 87 1.32 -7.94 -0.28
CA TYR A 87 1.32 -9.39 -0.10
C TYR A 87 0.65 -10.13 -1.26
N VAL A 88 -0.55 -9.70 -1.69
CA VAL A 88 -1.28 -10.31 -2.81
C VAL A 88 -0.57 -10.12 -4.15
N SER A 89 0.05 -8.96 -4.40
CA SER A 89 0.78 -8.70 -5.64
C SER A 89 2.08 -9.50 -5.72
N TYR A 90 2.81 -9.62 -4.60
CA TYR A 90 4.02 -10.42 -4.52
C TYR A 90 3.75 -11.92 -4.66
N THR A 91 2.70 -12.44 -4.00
CA THR A 91 2.32 -13.85 -4.13
C THR A 91 1.92 -14.22 -5.56
N ARG A 92 1.18 -13.34 -6.27
CA ARG A 92 0.88 -13.50 -7.70
C ARG A 92 2.10 -13.47 -8.60
N ALA A 93 3.12 -12.69 -8.24
CA ALA A 93 4.37 -12.61 -9.00
C ALA A 93 5.31 -13.81 -8.76
N GLN A 94 5.13 -14.57 -7.67
CA GLN A 94 6.09 -15.60 -7.29
C GLN A 94 5.62 -17.05 -7.38
N LYS A 95 4.36 -17.41 -7.09
CA LYS A 95 3.90 -18.82 -7.20
C LYS A 95 2.42 -18.95 -7.54
N GLY A 96 2.10 -19.97 -8.33
CA GLY A 96 0.73 -20.33 -8.72
C GLY A 96 -0.23 -20.59 -7.53
N PRO A 97 -1.53 -20.69 -7.81
CA PRO A 97 -2.65 -20.40 -6.90
C PRO A 97 -2.77 -21.25 -5.61
N VAL A 98 -2.03 -22.33 -5.47
CA VAL A 98 -2.34 -23.41 -4.52
C VAL A 98 -1.72 -23.27 -3.12
N GLN A 99 -0.69 -22.43 -2.93
CA GLN A 99 -0.08 -22.22 -1.59
C GLN A 99 -0.64 -20.98 -0.85
N CYS A 100 -1.34 -20.08 -1.53
CA CYS A 100 -1.80 -18.81 -0.95
C CYS A 100 -2.97 -18.95 0.03
N VAL A 101 -3.86 -19.92 -0.18
CA VAL A 101 -5.11 -20.03 0.59
C VAL A 101 -4.89 -20.55 2.02
N SER A 102 -3.87 -21.39 2.25
CA SER A 102 -3.60 -21.96 3.57
C SER A 102 -2.99 -20.94 4.55
N MET A 103 -2.19 -19.97 4.06
CA MET A 103 -1.62 -18.90 4.90
C MET A 103 -2.60 -17.77 5.18
N ILE A 104 -3.53 -17.47 4.26
CA ILE A 104 -4.62 -16.49 4.50
C ILE A 104 -5.52 -16.95 5.66
N LYS A 105 -5.80 -18.26 5.74
CA LYS A 105 -6.55 -18.86 6.87
C LYS A 105 -5.79 -18.79 8.20
N ARG A 106 -4.47 -18.58 8.19
CA ARG A 106 -3.64 -18.51 9.41
C ARG A 106 -3.48 -17.07 9.91
N PHE A 107 -3.46 -16.09 8.99
CA PHE A 107 -3.44 -14.66 9.31
C PHE A 107 -4.79 -14.09 9.75
N LEU A 108 -5.92 -14.61 9.24
CA LEU A 108 -7.27 -14.19 9.65
C LEU A 108 -7.75 -14.82 10.98
N ASN A 109 -7.04 -15.83 11.51
CA ASN A 109 -7.40 -16.55 12.75
C ASN A 109 -6.44 -16.27 13.91
N TRP A 110 -5.73 -15.13 13.89
CA TRP A 110 -5.00 -14.63 15.06
C TRP A 110 -5.83 -13.53 15.73
N THR A 111 -6.95 -13.96 16.32
CA THR A 111 -7.56 -13.35 17.51
C THR A 111 -7.04 -14.05 18.74
#